data_AF-A0A957SVF9-F1
#
_entry.id   AF-A0A957SVF9-F1
#
_cell.length_a   1.000
_cell.length_b   1.000
_cell.length_c   1.000
_cell.angle_alpha   90.00
_cell.angle_beta   90.00
_cell.angle_gamma   90.00
#
_symmetry.space_group_name_H-M   'P 1'
#
loop_
_entity.id
_entity.type
_entity.pdbx_description
1 polymer ?
#
loop_
_entity_poly.entity_id
_entity_poly.type
_entity_poly.pdbx_seq_one_letter_code
_entity_poly.pdbx_strand_id
1 'polypeptide(L)'
;MSQEPMSDITQDDKLWAMLGYIIPLIAIVVLFMEDKKNRPYVKFNAVQSIVATVALTIISTITLGCGGVLFFVMFWWAYQAYQGQDVKIPMISDFIRNQGWA
;
A
#
# COMPACT_ATOMS: atom_id res chain seq x y z
N MET A 1 -17.71 -10.64 -7.23
CA MET A 1 -16.78 -9.73 -7.93
C MET A 1 -15.70 -10.60 -8.52
N SER A 2 -15.57 -10.60 -9.85
CA SER A 2 -14.67 -11.48 -10.57
C SER A 2 -13.25 -11.28 -10.06
N GLN A 3 -12.66 -12.35 -9.55
CA GLN A 3 -11.25 -12.38 -9.17
C GLN A 3 -10.48 -12.37 -10.50
N GLU A 4 -10.20 -11.17 -11.01
CA GLU A 4 -9.25 -10.96 -12.13
C GLU A 4 -8.01 -11.80 -11.83
N PRO A 5 -7.52 -12.58 -12.81
CA PRO A 5 -6.54 -13.61 -12.51
C PRO A 5 -5.27 -12.92 -11.99
N MET A 6 -4.89 -13.28 -10.76
CA MET A 6 -3.60 -12.95 -10.11
C MET A 6 -2.36 -13.44 -10.90
N SER A 7 -2.52 -13.82 -12.17
CA SER A 7 -1.57 -14.57 -12.97
C SER A 7 -0.50 -13.72 -13.66
N ASP A 8 -0.51 -12.38 -13.55
CA ASP A 8 0.51 -11.54 -14.18
C ASP A 8 0.97 -10.36 -13.31
N ILE A 9 1.34 -10.63 -12.05
CA ILE A 9 2.08 -9.66 -11.24
C ILE A 9 3.54 -9.67 -11.72
N THR A 10 3.96 -8.62 -12.42
CA THR A 10 5.33 -8.48 -12.93
C THR A 10 6.29 -8.05 -11.81
N GLN A 11 7.59 -8.31 -11.97
CA GLN A 11 8.64 -7.85 -11.03
C GLN A 11 8.62 -6.33 -10.82
N ASP A 12 8.33 -5.59 -11.89
CA ASP A 12 8.18 -4.14 -11.85
C ASP A 12 6.97 -3.72 -10.98
N ASP A 13 5.82 -4.39 -11.08
CA ASP A 13 4.66 -4.11 -10.21
C ASP A 13 5.00 -4.31 -8.72
N LYS A 14 5.75 -5.38 -8.41
CA LYS A 14 6.21 -5.67 -7.05
C LYS A 14 7.16 -4.60 -6.53
N LEU A 15 8.05 -4.10 -7.38
CA LEU A 15 8.96 -3.01 -7.04
C LEU A 15 8.19 -1.73 -6.70
N TRP A 16 7.25 -1.31 -7.56
CA TRP A 16 6.45 -0.10 -7.31
C TRP A 16 5.56 -0.23 -6.08
N ALA A 17 4.97 -1.41 -5.87
CA ALA A 17 4.18 -1.69 -4.68
C ALA A 17 5.03 -1.58 -3.39
N MET A 18 6.22 -2.19 -3.37
CA MET A 18 7.16 -2.09 -2.24
C MET A 18 7.58 -0.64 -1.99
N LEU A 19 7.97 0.10 -3.03
CA LEU A 19 8.45 1.48 -2.92
C LEU A 19 7.38 2.40 -2.33
N GLY A 20 6.10 2.15 -2.63
CA GLY A 20 4.99 2.91 -2.03
C GLY A 20 4.95 2.81 -0.50
N TYR A 21 5.28 1.65 0.08
CA TYR A 21 5.33 1.50 1.54
C TYR A 21 6.58 2.11 2.17
N ILE A 22 7.74 2.06 1.49
CA ILE A 22 8.99 2.62 2.03
C ILE A 22 8.93 4.15 1.98
N ILE A 23 8.48 4.71 0.86
CA ILE A 23 8.40 6.14 0.63
C ILE A 23 6.99 6.48 0.17
N PRO A 24 6.11 6.94 1.08
CA PRO A 24 4.71 7.26 0.76
C PRO A 24 4.55 8.28 -0.37
N LEU A 25 5.54 9.17 -0.57
CA LEU A 25 5.58 10.09 -1.70
C LEU A 25 5.62 9.35 -3.05
N ILE A 26 6.32 8.21 -3.14
CA ILE A 26 6.35 7.40 -4.36
C ILE A 26 4.96 6.81 -4.64
N ALA A 27 4.23 6.38 -3.61
CA ALA A 27 2.86 5.90 -3.79
C ALA A 27 1.96 6.97 -4.42
N ILE A 28 2.12 8.24 -4.02
CA ILE A 28 1.39 9.36 -4.64
C ILE A 28 1.78 9.48 -6.12
N VAL A 29 3.08 9.49 -6.43
CA VAL A 29 3.57 9.56 -7.82
C VAL A 29 2.99 8.42 -8.67
N VAL A 30 2.97 7.20 -8.15
CA VAL A 30 2.39 6.02 -8.80
C VAL A 30 0.93 6.21 -9.18
N LEU A 31 0.13 6.89 -8.35
CA LEU A 31 -1.27 7.17 -8.65
C LEU A 31 -1.46 8.21 -9.77
N PHE A 32 -0.45 9.04 -10.03
CA PHE A 32 -0.44 9.96 -11.18
C PHE A 32 0.17 9.33 -12.45
N MET A 33 0.90 8.22 -12.35
CA MET A 33 1.46 7.50 -13.50
C MET A 33 0.39 6.64 -14.16
N GLU A 34 0.08 6.89 -15.44
CA GLU A 34 -0.99 6.16 -16.14
C GLU A 34 -0.70 4.67 -16.28
N ASP A 35 0.54 4.31 -16.61
CA ASP A 35 0.95 2.91 -16.78
C ASP A 35 0.88 2.11 -15.47
N LYS A 36 1.05 2.80 -14.32
CA LYS A 36 1.11 2.16 -12.99
C LYS A 36 -0.24 2.15 -12.29
N LYS A 37 -0.98 3.26 -12.34
CA LYS A 37 -2.31 3.38 -11.71
C LYS A 37 -3.33 2.41 -12.32
N ASN A 38 -3.14 2.01 -13.58
CA ASN A 38 -4.01 1.08 -14.29
C ASN A 38 -3.75 -0.38 -13.91
N ARG A 39 -2.67 -0.69 -13.20
CA ARG A 39 -2.35 -2.04 -12.70
C ARG A 39 -3.04 -2.24 -11.34
N PRO A 40 -4.02 -3.17 -11.20
CA PRO A 40 -4.81 -3.31 -9.97
C PRO A 40 -3.96 -3.54 -8.72
N TYR A 41 -2.94 -4.40 -8.82
CA TYR A 41 -2.03 -4.71 -7.71
C TYR A 41 -1.23 -3.49 -7.24
N VAL A 42 -0.67 -2.73 -8.19
CA VAL A 42 0.14 -1.54 -7.89
C VAL A 42 -0.72 -0.43 -7.31
N LYS A 43 -1.89 -0.19 -7.91
CA LYS A 43 -2.87 0.80 -7.45
C LYS A 43 -3.32 0.50 -6.01
N PHE A 44 -3.70 -0.74 -5.72
CA PHE A 44 -4.13 -1.14 -4.38
C PHE A 44 -3.05 -0.88 -3.33
N ASN A 45 -1.81 -1.33 -3.59
CA ASN A 45 -0.70 -1.14 -2.66
C ASN A 45 -0.30 0.34 -2.51
N ALA A 46 -0.38 1.13 -3.59
CA ALA A 46 -0.14 2.57 -3.53
C ALA A 46 -1.19 3.28 -2.65
N VAL A 47 -2.48 3.01 -2.85
CA VAL A 47 -3.54 3.57 -2.00
C VAL A 47 -3.39 3.08 -0.56
N GLN A 48 -3.10 1.79 -0.36
CA GLN A 48 -2.96 1.19 0.96
C GLN A 48 -1.79 1.77 1.75
N SER A 49 -0.63 1.96 1.11
CA SER A 49 0.52 2.59 1.75
C SER A 49 0.25 4.05 2.16
N ILE A 50 -0.48 4.82 1.35
CA ILE A 50 -0.90 6.19 1.70
C ILE A 50 -1.83 6.17 2.92
N VAL A 51 -2.90 5.37 2.89
CA VAL A 51 -3.87 5.30 4.00
C VAL A 51 -3.18 4.80 5.28
N ALA A 52 -2.31 3.79 5.19
CA ALA A 52 -1.54 3.30 6.33
C ALA A 52 -0.61 4.37 6.90
N THR A 53 0.09 5.13 6.05
CA THR A 53 0.97 6.23 6.48
C THR A 53 0.18 7.30 7.23
N VAL A 54 -0.99 7.70 6.71
CA VAL A 54 -1.85 8.70 7.36
C VAL A 54 -2.33 8.18 8.72
N ALA A 55 -2.82 6.94 8.78
CA ALA A 55 -3.29 6.32 10.02
C ALA A 55 -2.18 6.24 11.08
N LEU A 56 -0.98 5.79 10.69
CA LEU A 56 0.17 5.70 11.58
C LEU A 56 0.66 7.08 12.05
N THR A 57 0.58 8.09 11.18
CA THR A 57 0.92 9.48 11.55
C THR A 57 -0.03 10.00 12.62
N ILE A 58 -1.33 9.80 12.46
CA ILE A 58 -2.35 10.20 13.46
C ILE A 58 -2.10 9.51 14.80
N ILE A 59 -1.85 8.19 14.79
CA ILE A 59 -1.55 7.43 16.02
C ILE A 59 -0.27 7.96 16.68
N SER A 60 0.78 8.22 15.91
CA SER A 60 2.04 8.77 16.41
C SER A 60 1.82 10.15 17.04
N THR A 61 1.07 11.04 16.40
CA THR A 61 0.76 12.38 16.93
C THR A 61 -0.04 12.31 18.24
N ILE A 62 -1.08 11.46 18.32
CA ILE A 62 -1.90 11.30 19.53
C ILE A 62 -1.08 10.73 20.70
N THR A 63 -0.12 9.86 20.40
CA THR A 63 0.76 9.23 21.39
C THR A 63 2.04 10.03 21.67
N LEU A 64 2.09 11.31 21.27
CA LEU A 64 3.25 12.20 21.44
C LEU A 64 4.57 11.63 20.89
N GLY A 65 4.48 10.86 19.80
CA GLY A 65 5.63 10.27 19.09
C GLY A 65 5.97 8.84 19.49
N CYS A 66 5.43 8.31 20.60
CA CYS A 66 5.69 6.92 21.01
C CYS A 66 5.17 5.90 19.98
N GLY A 67 4.05 6.22 19.31
CA GLY A 67 3.50 5.43 18.20
C GLY A 67 4.38 5.41 16.95
N GLY A 68 5.45 6.22 16.89
CA GLY A 68 6.41 6.22 15.78
C GLY A 68 7.06 4.85 15.54
N VAL A 69 7.19 4.02 16.57
CA VAL A 69 7.70 2.64 16.43
C VAL A 69 6.82 1.78 15.49
N LEU A 70 5.53 2.10 15.37
CA LEU A 70 4.64 1.37 14.47
C LEU A 70 4.97 1.59 12.99
N PHE A 71 5.72 2.65 12.64
CA PHE A 71 6.20 2.84 11.27
C PHE A 71 7.11 1.70 10.79
N PHE A 72 7.77 0.98 11.70
CA PHE A 72 8.58 -0.18 11.30
C PHE A 72 7.75 -1.29 10.64
N VAL A 73 6.45 -1.36 10.94
CA VAL A 73 5.53 -2.31 10.28
C VAL A 73 5.40 -2.04 8.77
N MET A 74 5.61 -0.79 8.32
CA MET A 74 5.62 -0.47 6.89
C MET A 74 6.70 -1.24 6.13
N PHE A 75 7.86 -1.49 6.73
CA PHE A 75 8.91 -2.30 6.10
C PHE A 75 8.50 -3.76 5.93
N TRP A 76 7.72 -4.31 6.88
CA TRP A 76 7.18 -5.65 6.77
C TRP A 76 6.17 -5.75 5.60
N TRP A 77 5.28 -4.78 5.48
CA TRP A 77 4.34 -4.70 4.35
C TRP A 77 5.03 -4.46 3.02
N ALA A 78 6.08 -3.62 2.99
CA ALA A 78 6.93 -3.44 1.82
C ALA A 78 7.54 -4.77 1.36
N TYR A 79 8.07 -5.55 2.30
CA TYR A 79 8.62 -6.88 2.01
C TYR A 79 7.56 -7.84 1.43
N GLN A 80 6.36 -7.88 2.01
CA GLN A 80 5.27 -8.70 1.47
C GLN A 80 4.83 -8.24 0.06
N ALA A 81 4.73 -6.92 -0.15
CA ALA A 81 4.42 -6.35 -1.45
C ALA A 81 5.50 -6.70 -2.51
N TYR A 82 6.76 -6.75 -2.10
CA TYR A 82 7.87 -7.16 -2.96
C TYR A 82 7.83 -8.65 -3.31
N GLN A 83 7.35 -9.51 -2.40
CA GLN A 83 7.14 -10.93 -2.71
C GLN A 83 5.97 -11.16 -3.68
N GLY A 84 5.12 -10.14 -3.90
CA GLY A 84 3.90 -10.27 -4.69
C GLY A 84 2.75 -10.89 -3.89
N GLN A 85 2.80 -10.81 -2.55
CA GLN A 85 1.73 -11.31 -1.68
C GLN A 85 0.66 -10.23 -1.47
N ASP A 86 -0.57 -10.67 -1.23
CA ASP A 86 -1.66 -9.78 -0.84
C ASP A 86 -1.41 -9.21 0.57
N VAL A 87 -0.96 -7.95 0.62
CA VAL A 87 -0.81 -7.23 1.89
C VAL A 87 -2.18 -6.95 2.48
N LYS A 88 -2.58 -7.70 3.51
CA LYS A 88 -3.83 -7.51 4.23
C LYS A 88 -3.58 -6.76 5.54
N ILE A 89 -3.99 -5.51 5.58
CA ILE A 89 -3.98 -4.68 6.78
C ILE A 89 -5.41 -4.64 7.32
N PRO A 90 -5.66 -5.14 8.55
CA PRO A 90 -7.00 -5.16 9.12
C PRO A 90 -7.58 -3.73 9.16
N MET A 91 -8.87 -3.60 8.88
CA MET A 91 -9.60 -2.32 8.71
C MET A 91 -9.21 -1.50 7.48
N ILE A 92 -7.91 -1.37 7.16
CA ILE A 92 -7.45 -0.54 6.03
C ILE A 92 -7.76 -1.21 4.69
N SER A 93 -7.44 -2.49 4.53
CA SER A 93 -7.68 -3.20 3.26
C SER A 93 -9.17 -3.26 2.93
N ASP A 94 -10.02 -3.49 3.94
CA ASP A 94 -11.48 -3.54 3.76
C ASP A 94 -12.05 -2.15 3.49
N PHE A 95 -11.53 -1.10 4.14
CA PHE A 95 -11.89 0.28 3.84
C PHE A 95 -11.62 0.63 2.38
N ILE A 96 -10.43 0.33 1.86
CA ILE A 96 -10.03 0.66 0.48
C ILE A 96 -10.90 -0.07 -0.54
N ARG A 97 -11.18 -1.36 -0.30
CA ARG A 97 -12.07 -2.18 -1.14
C ARG A 97 -13.50 -1.63 -1.13
N ASN A 98 -14.01 -1.23 0.04
CA ASN A 98 -15.35 -0.67 0.17
C ASN A 98 -15.50 0.69 -0.52
N GLN A 99 -14.41 1.46 -0.66
CA GLN A 99 -14.40 2.73 -1.42
C GLN A 99 -14.30 2.53 -2.94
N GLY A 100 -14.14 1.30 -3.43
CA GLY A 100 -13.96 1.01 -4.85
C GLY A 100 -12.64 1.53 -5.43
N TRP A 101 -11.65 1.80 -4.57
CA TRP A 101 -10.33 2.28 -5.01
C TRP A 101 -9.46 1.17 -5.59
N ALA A 102 -9.77 -0.10 -5.27
CA ALA A 102 -9.24 -1.30 -5.91
C ALA A 102 -10.25 -2.45 -5.83
#